data_AF-A0A3D3P882-F1
#
_entry.id   AF-A0A3D3P882-F1
#
_cell.length_a   1.000
_cell.length_b   1.000
_cell.length_c   1.000
_cell.angle_alpha   90.00
_cell.angle_beta   90.00
_cell.angle_gamma   90.00
#
_symmetry.space_group_name_H-M   'P 1'
#
loop_
_entity.id
_entity.type
_entity.pdbx_description
1 polymer ?
#
loop_
_entity_poly.entity_id
_entity_poly.type
_entity_poly.pdbx_seq_one_letter_code
_entity_poly.pdbx_strand_id
1 'polypeptide(L)'
;MSLKNYLGLFGALLVAAGGISPMLHIPIVGNWNYWDMDTTLAMIVYFFVIAGLIAAVVGKPGLLRFSGWMILLVLILTLVGTYFKVQDYFSFIPMKKLASKLSGIVHYRWTGWTMIFAGSLIMILAGKKRKVDEVHPANAYPAPDEVDVK
;
A
#
# COMPACT_ATOMS: atom_id res chain seq x y z
N MET A 1 -23.00 2.24 1.98
CA MET A 1 -21.54 2.17 2.20
C MET A 1 -21.13 3.19 3.25
N SER A 2 -20.16 2.87 4.12
CA SER A 2 -19.63 3.82 5.14
C SER A 2 -18.49 4.67 4.57
N LEU A 3 -18.20 5.83 5.18
CA LEU A 3 -17.04 6.69 4.84
C LEU A 3 -15.72 5.90 4.79
N LYS A 4 -15.51 4.96 5.72
CA LYS A 4 -14.31 4.10 5.72
C LYS A 4 -14.21 3.22 4.48
N ASN A 5 -15.32 2.76 3.93
CA ASN A 5 -15.33 1.96 2.72
C ASN A 5 -14.96 2.82 1.50
N TYR A 6 -15.48 4.05 1.42
CA TYR A 6 -15.08 5.00 0.36
C TYR A 6 -13.60 5.36 0.44
N LEU A 7 -13.06 5.57 1.65
CA LEU A 7 -11.62 5.76 1.85
C LEU A 7 -10.81 4.52 1.42
N GLY A 8 -11.29 3.32 1.73
CA GLY A 8 -10.67 2.06 1.29
C GLY A 8 -10.65 1.90 -0.24
N LEU A 9 -11.77 2.22 -0.90
CA LEU A 9 -11.89 2.28 -2.36
C LEU A 9 -10.89 3.27 -2.96
N PHE A 10 -10.87 4.50 -2.43
CA PHE A 10 -9.94 5.53 -2.87
C PHE A 10 -8.48 5.09 -2.69
N GLY A 11 -8.14 4.50 -1.55
CA GLY A 11 -6.80 3.97 -1.29
C GLY A 11 -6.39 2.90 -2.31
N ALA A 12 -7.27 1.95 -2.61
CA ALA A 12 -7.00 0.90 -3.60
C ALA A 12 -6.86 1.46 -5.03
N LEU A 13 -7.69 2.42 -5.42
CA LEU A 13 -7.59 3.11 -6.72
C LEU A 13 -6.31 3.95 -6.81
N LEU A 14 -5.90 4.59 -5.71
CA LEU A 14 -4.65 5.35 -5.64
C LEU A 14 -3.42 4.44 -5.81
N VAL A 15 -3.44 3.23 -5.24
CA VAL A 15 -2.41 2.22 -5.50
C VAL A 15 -2.40 1.82 -6.98
N ALA A 16 -3.57 1.56 -7.57
CA ALA A 16 -3.67 1.20 -8.99
C ALA A 16 -3.11 2.31 -9.90
N ALA A 17 -3.43 3.58 -9.61
CA ALA A 17 -2.89 4.74 -10.31
C ALA A 17 -1.37 4.86 -10.13
N GLY A 18 -0.87 4.58 -8.93
CA GLY A 18 0.57 4.51 -8.66
C GLY A 18 1.29 3.44 -9.48
N GLY A 19 0.65 2.29 -9.72
CA GLY A 19 1.21 1.19 -10.51
C GLY A 19 1.41 1.49 -12.00
N ILE A 20 0.52 2.28 -12.61
CA ILE A 20 0.67 2.77 -14.00
C ILE A 20 1.50 4.06 -14.11
N SER A 21 1.77 4.73 -12.99
CA SER A 21 2.54 5.97 -12.98
C SER A 21 4.03 5.71 -13.20
N PRO A 22 4.77 6.65 -13.82
CA PRO A 22 6.22 6.57 -13.91
C PRO A 22 6.87 6.43 -12.53
N MET A 23 7.73 5.42 -12.40
CA MET A 23 8.50 5.09 -11.19
C MET A 23 10.01 5.26 -11.39
N LEU A 24 10.49 5.00 -12.60
CA LEU A 24 11.86 5.23 -13.01
C LEU A 24 11.86 6.00 -14.32
N HIS A 25 12.89 6.83 -14.50
CA HIS A 25 13.21 7.41 -15.78
C HIS A 25 14.63 7.00 -16.18
N ILE A 26 14.71 6.26 -17.27
CA ILE A 26 15.97 5.82 -17.88
C ILE A 26 16.22 6.71 -19.10
N PRO A 27 17.38 7.39 -19.21
CA PRO A 27 17.61 8.41 -20.24
C PRO A 27 17.39 7.97 -21.68
N ILE A 28 17.67 6.70 -21.99
CA ILE A 28 17.60 6.15 -23.35
C ILE A 28 16.24 5.48 -23.61
N VAL A 29 15.68 4.81 -22.60
CA VAL A 29 14.46 4.00 -22.75
C VAL A 29 13.19 4.81 -22.44
N GLY A 30 13.29 5.83 -21.59
CA GLY A 30 12.18 6.66 -21.15
C GLY A 30 11.66 6.29 -19.76
N ASN A 31 10.38 6.56 -19.52
CA ASN A 31 9.73 6.31 -18.23
C ASN A 31 9.28 4.86 -18.12
N TRP A 32 9.61 4.21 -17.01
CA TRP A 32 9.13 2.88 -16.65
C TRP A 32 8.14 2.99 -15.50
N ASN A 33 7.04 2.27 -15.62
CA ASN A 33 6.09 2.04 -14.54
C ASN A 33 6.33 0.65 -13.92
N TYR A 34 5.44 0.21 -13.03
CA TYR A 34 5.59 -1.08 -12.34
C TYR A 34 5.68 -2.27 -13.30
N TRP A 35 4.89 -2.26 -14.37
CA TRP A 35 4.81 -3.34 -15.35
C TRP A 35 6.10 -3.51 -16.15
N ASP A 36 6.76 -2.39 -16.47
CA ASP A 36 8.05 -2.38 -17.15
C ASP A 36 9.19 -2.84 -16.23
N MET A 37 9.08 -2.50 -14.94
CA MET A 37 10.08 -2.82 -13.94
C MET A 37 10.09 -4.30 -13.58
N ASP A 38 8.95 -4.84 -13.18
CA ASP A 38 8.79 -6.26 -12.88
C ASP A 38 7.31 -6.66 -12.98
N THR A 39 6.99 -7.37 -14.06
CA THR A 39 5.62 -7.81 -14.35
C THR A 39 5.06 -8.73 -13.26
N THR A 40 5.90 -9.55 -12.62
CA THR A 40 5.47 -10.47 -11.56
C THR A 40 5.06 -9.71 -10.30
N LEU A 41 5.90 -8.78 -9.85
CA LEU A 41 5.60 -7.94 -8.69
C LEU A 41 4.40 -7.02 -8.98
N ALA A 42 4.29 -6.49 -10.20
CA ALA A 42 3.12 -5.72 -10.64
C ALA A 42 1.84 -6.55 -10.52
N MET A 43 1.82 -7.78 -11.06
CA MET A 43 0.66 -8.67 -10.95
C MET A 43 0.26 -8.93 -9.48
N ILE A 44 1.23 -9.15 -8.59
CA ILE A 44 0.97 -9.35 -7.16
C ILE A 44 0.34 -8.10 -6.54
N VAL A 45 0.84 -6.90 -6.85
CA VAL A 45 0.23 -5.65 -6.37
C VAL A 45 -1.22 -5.51 -6.87
N TYR A 46 -1.46 -5.73 -8.16
CA TYR A 46 -2.80 -5.61 -8.74
C TYR A 46 -3.77 -6.67 -8.20
N PHE A 47 -3.28 -7.86 -7.88
CA PHE A 47 -4.06 -8.87 -7.16
C PHE A 47 -4.56 -8.33 -5.81
N PHE A 48 -3.67 -7.72 -5.01
CA PHE A 48 -4.07 -7.12 -3.74
C PHE A 48 -4.93 -5.85 -3.88
N VAL A 49 -4.76 -5.08 -4.96
CA VAL A 49 -5.66 -3.98 -5.32
C VAL A 49 -7.08 -4.52 -5.53
N ILE A 50 -7.26 -5.55 -6.36
CA ILE A 50 -8.57 -6.17 -6.62
C ILE A 50 -9.17 -6.71 -5.31
N ALA A 51 -8.37 -7.43 -4.51
CA ALA A 51 -8.81 -7.90 -3.20
C ALA A 51 -9.23 -6.75 -2.26
N GLY A 52 -8.50 -5.63 -2.30
CA GLY A 52 -8.81 -4.42 -1.54
C GLY A 52 -10.11 -3.73 -1.99
N LEU A 53 -10.34 -3.64 -3.30
CA LEU A 53 -11.60 -3.13 -3.88
C LEU A 53 -12.79 -3.98 -3.44
N ILE A 54 -12.67 -5.31 -3.57
CA ILE A 54 -13.72 -6.25 -3.11
C ILE A 54 -13.95 -6.08 -1.60
N ALA A 55 -12.88 -6.00 -0.80
CA ALA A 55 -12.99 -5.83 0.64
C ALA A 55 -13.70 -4.53 1.03
N ALA A 56 -13.43 -3.42 0.34
CA ALA A 56 -14.07 -2.14 0.57
C ALA A 56 -15.56 -2.16 0.17
N VAL A 57 -15.90 -2.82 -0.94
CA VAL A 57 -17.29 -2.96 -1.42
C VAL A 57 -18.13 -3.82 -0.48
N VAL A 58 -17.62 -5.00 -0.11
CA VAL A 58 -18.30 -5.95 0.78
C VAL A 58 -18.27 -5.49 2.24
N GLY A 59 -17.44 -4.49 2.58
CA GLY A 59 -17.32 -4.00 3.96
C GLY A 59 -16.57 -4.96 4.87
N LYS A 60 -15.52 -5.63 4.37
CA LYS A 60 -14.63 -6.52 5.13
C LYS A 60 -13.35 -5.77 5.53
N PRO A 61 -13.33 -5.03 6.66
CA PRO A 61 -12.21 -4.18 7.05
C PRO A 61 -10.91 -4.97 7.32
N GLY A 62 -11.02 -6.23 7.77
CA GLY A 62 -9.86 -7.10 7.99
C GLY A 62 -9.13 -7.42 6.68
N LEU A 63 -9.87 -7.78 5.63
CA LEU A 63 -9.30 -8.07 4.30
C LEU A 63 -8.71 -6.81 3.67
N LEU A 64 -9.39 -5.67 3.80
CA LEU A 64 -8.89 -4.38 3.30
C LEU A 64 -7.54 -4.02 3.94
N ARG A 65 -7.43 -4.18 5.26
CA ARG A 65 -6.20 -3.91 6.01
C ARG A 65 -5.09 -4.89 5.66
N PHE A 66 -5.42 -6.18 5.50
CA PHE A 66 -4.47 -7.19 5.06
C PHE A 66 -3.89 -6.85 3.68
N SER A 67 -4.74 -6.53 2.71
CA SER A 67 -4.30 -6.13 1.36
C SER A 67 -3.36 -4.93 1.42
N GLY A 68 -3.68 -3.90 2.23
CA GLY A 68 -2.81 -2.73 2.38
C GLY A 68 -1.42 -3.08 2.94
N TRP A 69 -1.34 -3.95 3.95
CA TRP A 69 -0.05 -4.42 4.48
C TRP A 69 0.74 -5.25 3.48
N MET A 70 0.07 -6.14 2.74
CA MET A 70 0.72 -6.93 1.70
C MET A 70 1.27 -6.04 0.57
N ILE A 71 0.53 -5.01 0.17
CA ILE A 71 1.01 -4.02 -0.82
C ILE A 71 2.27 -3.30 -0.31
N LEU A 72 2.31 -2.88 0.96
CA LEU A 72 3.53 -2.27 1.54
C LEU A 72 4.71 -3.23 1.54
N LEU A 73 4.49 -4.49 1.91
CA LEU A 73 5.53 -5.51 1.89
C LEU A 73 6.07 -5.70 0.46
N VAL A 74 5.19 -5.82 -0.52
CA VAL A 74 5.58 -5.96 -1.93
C VAL A 74 6.27 -4.70 -2.44
N LEU A 75 5.84 -3.50 -2.03
CA LEU A 75 6.50 -2.24 -2.39
C LEU A 75 7.96 -2.20 -1.92
N ILE A 76 8.23 -2.66 -0.69
CA ILE A 76 9.60 -2.74 -0.14
C ILE A 76 10.43 -3.74 -0.96
N LEU A 77 9.88 -4.92 -1.26
CA LEU A 77 10.55 -5.93 -2.10
C LEU A 77 10.87 -5.36 -3.48
N THR A 78 9.96 -4.59 -4.08
CA THR A 78 10.16 -3.96 -5.38
C THR A 78 11.24 -2.90 -5.35
N LEU A 79 11.32 -2.07 -4.31
CA LEU A 79 12.42 -1.11 -4.16
C LEU A 79 13.78 -1.81 -4.13
N VAL A 80 13.89 -2.89 -3.36
CA VAL A 80 15.13 -3.68 -3.25
C VAL A 80 15.46 -4.38 -4.58
N GLY A 81 14.48 -5.05 -5.20
CA GLY A 81 14.67 -5.72 -6.49
C GLY A 81 15.05 -4.75 -7.60
N THR A 82 14.45 -3.57 -7.60
CA THR A 82 14.78 -2.49 -8.55
C THR A 82 16.20 -1.99 -8.38
N TYR A 83 16.65 -1.79 -7.15
CA TYR A 83 18.01 -1.35 -6.86
C TYR A 83 19.05 -2.30 -7.44
N PHE A 84 18.86 -3.61 -7.25
CA PHE A 84 19.75 -4.61 -7.85
C PHE A 84 19.62 -4.66 -9.38
N LYS A 85 18.39 -4.61 -9.91
CA LYS A 85 18.14 -4.64 -11.36
C LYS A 85 18.81 -3.47 -12.09
N VAL A 86 18.77 -2.26 -11.53
CA VAL A 86 19.43 -1.09 -12.12
C VAL A 86 20.95 -1.24 -12.13
N GLN A 87 21.54 -1.85 -11.10
CA GLN A 87 22.99 -2.10 -11.05
C GLN A 87 23.42 -3.13 -12.10
N ASP A 88 22.67 -4.23 -12.21
CA ASP A 88 22.95 -5.30 -13.17
C ASP A 88 22.69 -4.87 -14.61
N TYR A 89 21.70 -3.99 -14.84
CA TYR A 89 21.34 -3.53 -16.18
C TYR A 89 22.52 -2.89 -16.90
N PHE A 90 23.42 -2.16 -16.25
CA PHE A 90 24.55 -1.50 -16.94
C PHE A 90 25.83 -2.35 -17.01
N SER A 91 25.80 -3.60 -16.53
CA SER A 91 26.97 -4.49 -16.51
C SER A 91 27.47 -4.88 -17.91
N PHE A 92 26.61 -4.77 -18.95
CA PHE A 92 26.97 -5.05 -20.33
C PHE A 92 27.93 -4.03 -20.98
N ILE A 93 28.14 -2.87 -20.36
CA ILE A 93 29.06 -1.84 -20.88
C ILE A 93 30.47 -2.15 -20.38
N PRO A 94 31.41 -2.59 -21.24
CA PRO A 94 32.75 -3.03 -20.82
C PRO A 94 33.58 -1.93 -20.12
N MET A 95 33.20 -0.65 -20.30
CA MET A 95 33.78 0.48 -19.58
C MET A 95 33.06 0.72 -18.24
N LYS A 96 33.58 0.13 -17.16
CA LYS A 96 33.05 0.27 -15.78
C LYS A 96 32.81 1.73 -15.33
N LYS A 97 33.61 2.69 -15.82
CA LYS A 97 33.47 4.13 -15.53
C LYS A 97 32.29 4.81 -16.26
N LEU A 98 31.84 4.25 -17.39
CA LEU A 98 30.70 4.75 -18.14
C LEU A 98 29.40 4.12 -17.62
N ALA A 99 29.45 2.82 -17.31
CA ALA A 99 28.37 2.10 -16.61
C ALA A 99 28.02 2.76 -15.27
N SER A 100 29.02 3.13 -14.45
CA SER A 100 28.79 3.80 -13.17
C SER A 100 28.25 5.24 -13.31
N LYS A 101 28.56 5.92 -14.42
CA LYS A 101 27.96 7.23 -14.73
C LYS A 101 26.53 7.08 -15.22
N LEU A 102 26.21 6.10 -16.06
CA LEU A 102 24.85 5.87 -16.55
C LEU A 102 23.89 5.34 -15.47
N SER A 103 24.35 4.46 -14.58
CA SER A 103 23.53 4.01 -13.44
C SER A 103 23.17 5.17 -12.50
N GLY A 104 24.06 6.16 -12.36
CA GLY A 104 23.80 7.41 -11.64
C GLY A 104 22.81 8.36 -12.32
N ILE A 105 22.43 8.14 -13.59
CA ILE A 105 21.45 8.97 -14.32
C ILE A 105 20.05 8.32 -14.29
N VAL A 106 19.88 7.14 -13.67
CA VAL A 106 18.54 6.59 -13.44
C VAL A 106 17.83 7.45 -12.40
N HIS A 107 16.86 8.25 -12.85
CA HIS A 107 16.11 9.12 -11.97
C HIS A 107 14.91 8.37 -11.40
N TYR A 108 14.88 8.19 -10.09
CA TYR A 108 13.71 7.67 -9.39
C TYR A 108 12.59 8.72 -9.44
N ARG A 109 11.51 8.40 -10.15
CA ARG A 109 10.29 9.23 -10.15
C ARG A 109 9.42 8.81 -8.98
N TRP A 110 9.49 9.61 -7.91
CA TRP A 110 8.77 9.37 -6.66
C TRP A 110 7.24 9.35 -6.77
N THR A 111 6.66 9.82 -7.88
CA THR A 111 5.21 9.88 -8.10
C THR A 111 4.51 8.53 -7.95
N GLY A 112 4.99 7.47 -8.63
CA GLY A 112 4.37 6.14 -8.51
C GLY A 112 4.55 5.53 -7.12
N TRP A 113 5.75 5.62 -6.56
CA TRP A 113 6.08 5.08 -5.23
C TRP A 113 5.24 5.69 -4.12
N THR A 114 5.14 7.02 -4.11
CA THR A 114 4.38 7.76 -3.10
C THR A 114 2.89 7.49 -3.20
N MET A 115 2.33 7.33 -4.40
CA MET A 115 0.92 6.96 -4.58
C MET A 115 0.62 5.56 -4.03
N ILE A 116 1.46 4.57 -4.31
CA ILE A 116 1.27 3.20 -3.76
C ILE A 116 1.42 3.19 -2.24
N PHE A 117 2.42 3.89 -1.72
CA PHE A 117 2.62 4.02 -0.29
C PHE A 117 1.44 4.72 0.41
N ALA A 118 0.99 5.86 -0.12
CA ALA A 118 -0.14 6.60 0.43
C ALA A 118 -1.44 5.80 0.33
N GLY A 119 -1.72 5.19 -0.81
CA GLY A 119 -2.93 4.39 -1.03
C GLY A 119 -2.99 3.18 -0.10
N SER A 120 -1.88 2.46 0.07
CA SER A 120 -1.79 1.33 1.00
C SER A 120 -1.95 1.75 2.47
N LEU A 121 -1.36 2.88 2.89
CA LEU A 121 -1.61 3.45 4.22
C LEU A 121 -3.08 3.79 4.44
N ILE A 122 -3.74 4.41 3.45
CA ILE A 122 -5.17 4.72 3.51
C ILE A 122 -5.98 3.42 3.70
N MET A 123 -5.68 2.36 2.95
CA MET A 123 -6.34 1.06 3.09
C MET A 123 -6.15 0.48 4.50
N ILE A 124 -4.94 0.56 5.06
CA ILE A 124 -4.64 0.06 6.41
C ILE A 124 -5.42 0.82 7.48
N LEU A 125 -5.45 2.15 7.39
CA LEU A 125 -6.14 3.02 8.34
C LEU A 125 -7.67 2.88 8.24
N ALA A 126 -8.20 2.78 7.01
CA ALA A 126 -9.63 2.57 6.76
C ALA A 126 -10.13 1.23 7.33
N GLY A 127 -9.30 0.18 7.27
CA GLY A 127 -9.61 -1.14 7.82
C GLY A 127 -9.42 -1.28 9.34
N LYS A 128 -9.06 -0.22 10.07
CA LYS A 128 -8.92 -0.25 11.53
C LYS A 128 -10.30 -0.33 12.20
N LYS A 129 -10.52 -1.42 12.95
CA LYS A 129 -11.67 -1.55 13.86
C LYS A 129 -11.59 -0.46 14.94
N ARG A 130 -12.71 0.21 15.25
CA ARG A 130 -12.77 1.05 16.45
C ARG A 130 -12.72 0.10 17.65
N LYS A 131 -11.86 0.38 18.64
CA LYS A 131 -12.06 -0.20 19.96
C LYS A 131 -13.38 0.38 20.45
N VAL A 132 -14.36 -0.47 20.69
CA VAL A 132 -15.53 -0.07 21.47
C VAL A 132 -14.97 -0.02 22.88
N ASP A 133 -14.84 1.18 23.43
CA ASP A 133 -14.52 1.33 24.84
C ASP A 133 -15.63 0.59 25.58
N GLU A 134 -15.25 -0.45 26.32
CA GLU A 134 -16.15 -1.17 27.21
C GLU A 134 -16.78 -0.12 28.13
N VAL A 135 -18.05 0.19 27.88
CA VAL A 135 -18.86 0.92 28.86
C VAL A 135 -18.92 -0.01 30.05
N HIS A 136 -18.03 0.22 31.01
CA HIS A 136 -18.07 -0.41 32.32
C HIS A 136 -19.48 -0.19 32.88
N PRO A 137 -20.26 -1.26 33.16
CA PRO A 137 -21.60 -1.11 33.69
C PRO A 137 -21.52 -0.74 35.19
N ALA A 138 -20.99 0.43 35.52
CA ALA A 138 -21.00 0.98 36.88
C ALA A 138 -22.41 1.45 37.32
N ASN A 139 -23.41 1.32 36.45
CA ASN A 139 -24.76 1.84 36.62
C ASN A 139 -25.84 0.83 36.22
N ALA A 140 -25.50 -0.45 36.03
CA ALA A 140 -26.49 -1.51 35.93
C ALA A 140 -26.72 -2.13 37.31
N TYR A 141 -27.79 -1.69 37.98
CA TYR A 141 -28.31 -2.06 39.31
C TYR A 141 -27.68 -1.37 40.54
N PRO A 142 -28.40 -0.46 41.24
CA PRO A 142 -28.27 -0.40 42.68
C PRO A 142 -28.72 -1.74 43.28
N ALA A 143 -28.01 -2.20 44.30
CA ALA A 143 -28.27 -3.47 44.96
C ALA A 143 -29.67 -3.47 45.62
N PRO A 144 -30.35 -4.62 45.73
CA PRO A 144 -31.73 -4.70 46.23
C PRO A 144 -31.93 -4.34 47.72
N ASP A 145 -30.89 -3.90 48.43
CA ASP A 145 -30.88 -3.64 49.87
C ASP A 145 -31.14 -2.17 50.25
N GLU A 146 -31.33 -1.27 49.28
CA GLU A 146 -31.69 0.14 49.55
C GLU A 146 -33.21 0.39 49.67
N VAL A 147 -34.01 -0.68 49.79
CA VAL A 147 -35.45 -0.61 50.09
C VAL A 147 -35.68 -1.08 51.51
N ASP A 148 -35.23 -0.30 52.50
CA ASP A 148 -35.56 -0.53 53.90
C ASP A 148 -36.23 0.70 54.53
N VAL A 149 -37.46 0.45 54.99
CA VAL A 149 -38.13 1.02 56.17
C VAL A 149 -38.16 2.55 56.32
N LYS A 150 -39.34 3.11 56.04
CA LYS A 150 -40.06 3.99 56.99
C LYS A 150 -41.53 4.17 56.64
#